data_AF-A0A0L0CX62-F1
#
_entry.id   AF-A0A0L0CX62-F1
#
_cell.length_a   1.000
_cell.length_b   1.000
_cell.length_c   1.000
_cell.angle_alpha   90.00
_cell.angle_beta   90.00
_cell.angle_gamma   90.00
#
_symmetry.space_group_name_H-M   'P 1'
#
loop_
_entity.id
_entity.type
_entity.pdbx_description
1 polymer ?
#
loop_
_entity_poly.entity_id
_entity_poly.type
_entity_poly.pdbx_seq_one_letter_code
_entity_poly.pdbx_strand_id
1 'polypeptide(L)'
;YEVEKIKSILYNSSDYYINTTLTNKYSIMYQCTKRFVISRFNKLSIFTFNYLRYFVLTNLFFKLFEGTYNKYSPSDVKMPGVYSDKKKSLNKDMKYATKREINILKNFCKDTGCHTCGMTCHEKFIGDHQPPVQIIKDMVNYYKKRKFILYFLKLFKLYDTKQRLYPQCIRCSQLQSASVRCKKLRLIPHYKTIRMFHYSSIFHLFLKMLLLTNWKQIIFWDKNSIN
;
A
#
# COMPACT_ATOMS: atom_id res chain seq x y z
N TYR A 1 40.46 9.78 -32.44
CA TYR A 1 39.62 10.98 -32.55
C TYR A 1 38.31 10.90 -31.76
N GLU A 2 37.29 10.12 -32.14
CA GLU A 2 36.01 10.10 -31.40
C GLU A 2 36.09 9.51 -29.99
N VAL A 3 36.84 8.42 -29.81
CA VAL A 3 37.08 7.82 -28.49
C VAL A 3 37.83 8.78 -27.56
N GLU A 4 38.70 9.64 -28.10
CA GLU A 4 39.41 10.66 -27.33
C GLU A 4 38.50 11.83 -26.95
N LYS A 5 37.56 12.21 -27.82
CA LYS A 5 36.55 13.23 -27.55
C LYS A 5 35.52 12.76 -26.51
N ILE A 6 35.14 11.48 -26.55
CA ILE A 6 34.27 10.86 -25.54
C ILE A 6 34.99 10.74 -24.20
N LYS A 7 36.28 10.34 -24.21
CA LYS A 7 37.10 10.35 -22.98
C LYS A 7 37.30 11.76 -22.45
N SER A 8 37.52 12.77 -23.30
CA SER A 8 37.65 14.15 -22.84
C SER A 8 36.35 14.68 -22.26
N ILE A 9 35.18 14.37 -22.82
CA ILE A 9 33.90 14.82 -22.28
C ILE A 9 33.51 14.07 -20.99
N LEU A 10 33.83 12.78 -20.87
CA LEU A 10 33.53 11.98 -19.68
C LEU A 10 34.53 12.17 -18.54
N TYR A 11 35.79 12.54 -18.85
CA TYR A 11 36.88 12.65 -17.87
C TYR A 11 37.50 14.06 -17.75
N ASN A 12 37.17 15.04 -18.60
CA ASN A 12 37.48 16.48 -18.41
C ASN A 12 36.32 17.25 -17.75
N SER A 13 35.65 16.72 -16.73
CA SER A 13 35.22 17.67 -15.71
C SER A 13 36.49 18.13 -14.99
N SER A 14 36.73 19.43 -14.92
CA SER A 14 37.86 20.05 -14.19
C SER A 14 38.05 19.49 -12.76
N ASP A 15 37.03 18.85 -12.21
CA ASP A 15 37.04 18.06 -10.98
C ASP A 15 37.98 16.83 -10.99
N TYR A 16 38.45 16.37 -12.15
CA TYR A 16 39.32 15.18 -12.28
C TYR A 16 40.81 15.49 -12.50
N TYR A 17 41.25 16.74 -12.47
CA TYR A 17 42.67 17.07 -12.60
C TYR A 17 43.38 16.94 -11.23
N ILE A 18 44.39 16.05 -11.13
CA ILE A 18 45.34 16.06 -9.99
C ILE A 18 46.45 17.01 -10.38
N ASN A 19 46.74 18.01 -9.55
CA ASN A 19 47.85 18.90 -9.84
C ASN A 19 49.14 18.22 -9.39
N THR A 20 49.85 17.60 -10.34
CA THR A 20 51.10 16.87 -10.09
C THR A 20 52.28 17.77 -9.73
N THR A 21 52.12 19.10 -9.83
CA THR A 21 53.15 20.07 -9.44
C THR A 21 53.17 20.37 -7.94
N LEU A 22 52.19 19.90 -7.18
CA LEU A 22 52.14 20.06 -5.74
C LEU A 22 53.13 19.12 -5.04
N THR A 23 54.14 19.68 -4.36
CA THR A 23 55.12 18.91 -3.56
C THR A 23 54.76 18.83 -2.07
N ASN A 24 53.89 19.71 -1.59
CA ASN A 24 53.50 19.76 -0.18
C ASN A 24 52.47 18.65 0.15
N LYS A 25 52.82 17.75 1.08
CA LYS A 25 52.00 16.63 1.55
C LYS A 25 50.57 17.03 1.95
N TYR A 26 50.38 18.17 2.60
CA TYR A 26 49.06 18.64 3.02
C TYR A 26 48.18 19.05 1.83
N SER A 27 48.78 19.66 0.81
CA SER A 27 48.07 20.08 -0.40
C SER A 27 47.59 18.89 -1.24
N ILE A 28 48.42 17.84 -1.35
CA ILE A 28 48.04 16.57 -2.00
C ILE A 28 46.92 15.89 -1.22
N MET A 29 47.05 15.81 0.11
CA MET A 29 46.03 15.20 0.98
C MET A 29 44.69 15.94 0.86
N TYR A 30 44.70 17.27 0.90
CA TYR A 30 43.49 18.09 0.70
C TYR A 30 42.84 17.84 -0.67
N GLN A 31 43.62 17.79 -1.75
CA GLN A 31 43.09 17.53 -3.11
C GLN A 31 42.47 16.13 -3.22
N CYS A 32 43.11 15.11 -2.65
CA CYS A 32 42.60 13.74 -2.60
C CYS A 32 41.33 13.63 -1.75
N THR A 33 41.31 14.23 -0.55
CA THR A 33 40.13 14.23 0.33
C THR A 33 38.97 14.98 -0.29
N LYS A 34 39.20 16.16 -0.89
CA LYS A 34 38.17 16.93 -1.61
C LYS A 34 37.55 16.11 -2.75
N ARG A 35 38.36 15.37 -3.53
CA ARG A 35 37.85 14.48 -4.60
C ARG A 35 37.13 13.26 -4.06
N PHE A 36 37.62 12.64 -2.99
CA PHE A 36 36.92 11.53 -2.34
C PHE A 36 35.55 11.99 -1.86
N VAL A 37 35.48 13.15 -1.18
CA VAL A 37 34.24 13.72 -0.70
C VAL A 37 33.29 14.04 -1.85
N ILE A 38 33.73 14.79 -2.87
CA ILE A 38 32.91 15.15 -4.03
C ILE A 38 32.44 13.90 -4.79
N SER A 39 33.31 12.93 -5.07
CA SER A 39 32.95 11.75 -5.88
C SER A 39 32.08 10.74 -5.13
N ARG A 40 32.32 10.50 -3.83
CA ARG A 40 31.53 9.54 -3.04
C ARG A 40 30.28 10.16 -2.46
N PHE A 41 30.36 11.33 -1.83
CA PHE A 41 29.18 11.95 -1.20
C PHE A 41 28.21 12.49 -2.23
N ASN A 42 28.63 13.11 -3.35
CA ASN A 42 27.65 13.58 -4.33
C ASN A 42 26.98 12.40 -5.05
N LYS A 43 27.72 11.34 -5.36
CA LYS A 43 27.15 10.14 -6.00
C LYS A 43 26.21 9.38 -5.08
N LEU A 44 26.54 9.28 -3.79
CA LEU A 44 25.63 8.76 -2.75
C LEU A 44 24.41 9.67 -2.62
N SER A 45 24.59 11.00 -2.58
CA SER A 45 23.48 11.96 -2.44
C SER A 45 22.50 11.88 -3.61
N ILE A 46 22.98 11.75 -4.85
CA ILE A 46 22.14 11.66 -6.05
C ILE A 46 21.41 10.32 -6.09
N PHE A 47 22.11 9.22 -5.78
CA PHE A 47 21.50 7.89 -5.71
C PHE A 47 20.44 7.83 -4.61
N THR A 48 20.77 8.26 -3.40
CA THR A 48 19.85 8.29 -2.26
C THR A 48 18.68 9.25 -2.50
N PHE A 49 18.91 10.40 -3.13
CA PHE A 49 17.85 11.36 -3.48
C PHE A 49 16.89 10.78 -4.52
N ASN A 50 17.39 10.12 -5.56
CA ASN A 50 16.54 9.45 -6.55
C ASN A 50 15.75 8.30 -5.92
N TYR A 51 16.40 7.50 -5.04
CA TYR A 51 15.75 6.44 -4.28
C TYR A 51 14.60 6.94 -3.41
N LEU A 52 14.86 8.00 -2.66
CA LEU A 52 13.85 8.65 -1.84
C LEU A 52 12.72 9.20 -2.71
N ARG A 53 13.04 9.85 -3.83
CA ARG A 53 12.07 10.46 -4.74
C ARG A 53 11.07 9.45 -5.27
N TYR A 54 11.51 8.35 -5.87
CA TYR A 54 10.55 7.36 -6.36
C TYR A 54 9.84 6.63 -5.22
N PHE A 55 10.48 6.43 -4.06
CA PHE A 55 9.81 5.82 -2.92
C PHE A 55 8.64 6.69 -2.45
N VAL A 56 8.88 8.00 -2.32
CA VAL A 56 7.84 8.98 -1.95
C VAL A 56 6.74 9.00 -3.01
N LEU A 57 7.07 9.12 -4.30
CA LEU A 57 6.09 9.17 -5.37
C LEU A 57 5.27 7.86 -5.46
N THR A 58 5.90 6.69 -5.32
CA THR A 58 5.20 5.40 -5.28
C THR A 58 4.22 5.31 -4.11
N ASN A 59 4.61 5.77 -2.92
CA ASN A 59 3.72 5.76 -1.76
C ASN A 59 2.60 6.80 -1.88
N LEU A 60 2.86 7.94 -2.51
CA LEU A 60 1.83 8.92 -2.86
C LEU A 60 0.82 8.32 -3.83
N PHE A 61 1.27 7.67 -4.91
CA PHE A 61 0.39 6.94 -5.82
C PHE A 61 -0.43 5.88 -5.07
N PHE A 62 0.21 5.05 -4.26
CA PHE A 62 -0.46 4.04 -3.46
C PHE A 62 -1.56 4.65 -2.59
N LYS A 63 -1.26 5.75 -1.89
CA LYS A 63 -2.22 6.44 -1.02
C LYS A 63 -3.36 7.11 -1.78
N LEU A 64 -3.06 7.77 -2.91
CA LEU A 64 -4.05 8.43 -3.77
C LEU A 64 -5.08 7.45 -4.33
N PHE A 65 -4.66 6.23 -4.65
CA PHE A 65 -5.55 5.15 -5.09
C PHE A 65 -6.10 4.31 -3.94
N GLU A 66 -6.28 4.91 -2.77
CA GLU A 66 -6.84 4.31 -1.55
C GLU A 66 -6.07 3.09 -1.02
N GLY A 67 -4.80 2.96 -1.33
CA GLY A 67 -3.92 1.93 -0.78
C GLY A 67 -3.75 2.08 0.72
N THR A 68 -3.85 0.96 1.43
CA THR A 68 -3.38 0.81 2.82
C THR A 68 -2.66 -0.52 2.92
N TYR A 69 -1.58 -0.61 3.70
CA TYR A 69 -0.81 -1.87 3.78
C TYR A 69 -1.66 -3.04 4.30
N ASN A 70 -2.68 -2.76 5.11
CA ASN A 70 -3.66 -3.75 5.56
C ASN A 70 -4.42 -4.41 4.40
N LYS A 71 -4.58 -3.76 3.23
CA LYS A 71 -5.27 -4.37 2.07
C LYS A 71 -4.52 -5.55 1.45
N TYR A 72 -3.26 -5.79 1.83
CA TYR A 72 -2.50 -6.98 1.43
C TYR A 72 -2.66 -8.16 2.39
N SER A 73 -3.18 -7.96 3.61
CA SER A 73 -3.40 -9.06 4.56
C SER A 73 -4.69 -9.82 4.21
N PRO A 74 -4.76 -11.14 4.50
CA PRO A 74 -6.01 -11.87 4.34
C PRO A 74 -7.05 -11.43 5.38
N SER A 75 -8.32 -11.44 5.00
CA SER A 75 -9.43 -11.07 5.89
C SER A 75 -10.01 -12.29 6.63
N ASP A 76 -10.18 -12.23 7.95
CA ASP A 76 -11.03 -13.20 8.67
C ASP A 76 -12.50 -12.87 8.38
N VAL A 77 -13.25 -13.87 7.91
CA VAL A 77 -14.67 -13.74 7.56
C VAL A 77 -15.55 -13.31 8.73
N LYS A 78 -15.14 -13.53 9.99
CA LYS A 78 -15.91 -13.20 11.20
C LYS A 78 -15.77 -11.75 11.67
N MET A 79 -14.94 -10.95 11.01
CA MET A 79 -14.68 -9.56 11.37
C MET A 79 -14.74 -8.66 10.13
N PRO A 80 -14.79 -7.33 10.29
CA PRO A 80 -14.62 -6.41 9.19
C PRO A 80 -13.30 -6.69 8.45
N GLY A 81 -13.40 -7.17 7.21
CA GLY A 81 -12.25 -7.42 6.36
C GLY A 81 -11.54 -6.15 5.90
N VAL A 82 -10.46 -6.32 5.14
CA VAL A 82 -9.56 -5.22 4.74
C VAL A 82 -10.19 -4.21 3.78
N TYR A 83 -11.32 -4.57 3.17
CA TYR A 83 -12.13 -3.70 2.32
C TYR A 83 -13.32 -3.06 3.06
N SER A 84 -13.42 -3.27 4.37
CA SER A 84 -14.43 -2.60 5.18
C SER A 84 -14.13 -1.12 5.32
N ASP A 85 -15.18 -0.30 5.21
CA ASP A 85 -15.12 1.13 5.47
C ASP A 85 -16.22 1.52 6.44
N LYS A 86 -15.81 1.99 7.63
CA LYS A 86 -16.73 2.40 8.69
C LYS A 86 -17.60 3.60 8.24
N LYS A 87 -17.11 4.48 7.37
CA LYS A 87 -17.91 5.60 6.84
C LYS A 87 -18.96 5.12 5.84
N LYS A 88 -18.67 4.03 5.12
CA LYS A 88 -19.57 3.39 4.14
C LYS A 88 -20.21 2.11 4.71
N SER A 89 -20.76 2.24 5.93
CA SER A 89 -21.54 1.19 6.61
C SER A 89 -22.66 1.80 7.43
N LEU A 90 -23.63 0.98 7.80
CA LEU A 90 -24.81 1.43 8.54
C LEU A 90 -24.76 0.92 9.98
N ASN A 91 -25.10 1.77 10.96
CA ASN A 91 -25.36 1.28 12.31
C ASN A 91 -26.60 0.40 12.31
N LYS A 92 -26.56 -0.73 13.03
CA LYS A 92 -27.68 -1.65 13.10
C LYS A 92 -27.76 -2.32 14.48
N ASP A 93 -28.97 -2.68 14.87
CA ASP A 93 -29.23 -3.61 15.97
C ASP A 93 -29.01 -5.06 15.50
N MET A 94 -29.52 -6.05 16.24
CA MET A 94 -29.41 -7.48 15.84
C MET A 94 -30.40 -7.88 14.73
N LYS A 95 -31.17 -6.94 14.17
CA LYS A 95 -32.19 -7.25 13.15
C LYS A 95 -31.56 -7.31 11.76
N TYR A 96 -32.11 -8.15 10.90
CA TYR A 96 -31.71 -8.22 9.50
C TYR A 96 -31.85 -6.88 8.76
N ALA A 97 -31.05 -6.72 7.70
CA ALA A 97 -31.10 -5.56 6.83
C ALA A 97 -32.44 -5.47 6.10
N THR A 98 -33.05 -4.29 6.16
CA THR A 98 -34.25 -3.94 5.39
C THR A 98 -33.90 -3.73 3.91
N LYS A 99 -34.91 -3.77 3.04
CA LYS A 99 -34.72 -3.49 1.59
C LYS A 99 -34.09 -2.11 1.35
N ARG A 100 -34.47 -1.09 2.14
CA ARG A 100 -33.90 0.27 2.06
C ARG A 100 -32.42 0.29 2.45
N GLU A 101 -32.05 -0.37 3.54
CA GLU A 101 -30.65 -0.47 3.98
C GLU A 101 -29.80 -1.24 2.96
N ILE A 102 -30.33 -2.35 2.41
CA ILE A 102 -29.65 -3.08 1.32
C ILE A 102 -29.42 -2.16 0.12
N ASN A 103 -30.40 -1.34 -0.26
CA ASN A 103 -30.26 -0.34 -1.34
C ASN A 103 -29.16 0.68 -1.07
N ILE A 104 -29.03 1.17 0.16
CA ILE A 104 -27.93 2.07 0.54
C ILE A 104 -26.58 1.34 0.47
N LEU A 105 -26.51 0.12 1.01
CA LEU A 105 -25.30 -0.71 0.96
C LEU A 105 -24.91 -1.07 -0.48
N LYS A 106 -25.88 -1.15 -1.42
CA LYS A 106 -25.59 -1.31 -2.85
C LYS A 106 -24.74 -0.17 -3.38
N ASN A 107 -25.05 1.06 -3.00
CA ASN A 107 -24.30 2.23 -3.43
C ASN A 107 -22.91 2.24 -2.82
N PHE A 108 -22.78 1.95 -1.52
CA PHE A 108 -21.47 1.83 -0.88
C PHE A 108 -20.60 0.74 -1.50
N CYS A 109 -21.21 -0.39 -1.82
CA CYS A 109 -20.54 -1.52 -2.44
C CYS A 109 -19.90 -1.14 -3.78
N LYS A 110 -20.49 -0.23 -4.59
CA LYS A 110 -19.90 0.17 -5.88
C LYS A 110 -18.47 0.70 -5.73
N ASP A 111 -18.19 1.34 -4.60
CA ASP A 111 -16.87 1.89 -4.30
C ASP A 111 -16.00 0.90 -3.52
N THR A 112 -16.57 0.28 -2.47
CA THR A 112 -15.79 -0.54 -1.53
C THR A 112 -15.71 -1.99 -1.92
N GLY A 113 -16.61 -2.49 -2.75
CA GLY A 113 -16.88 -3.91 -2.95
C GLY A 113 -17.37 -4.60 -1.67
N CYS A 114 -17.37 -5.94 -1.70
CA CYS A 114 -17.55 -6.78 -0.53
C CYS A 114 -16.51 -6.43 0.55
N HIS A 115 -16.95 -6.17 1.77
CA HIS A 115 -16.05 -5.73 2.84
C HIS A 115 -14.99 -6.79 3.23
N THR A 116 -15.24 -8.07 2.92
CA THR A 116 -14.30 -9.17 3.16
C THR A 116 -13.36 -9.37 1.98
N CYS A 117 -13.89 -9.71 0.80
CA CYS A 117 -13.04 -10.11 -0.34
C CYS A 117 -12.75 -8.98 -1.33
N GLY A 118 -13.42 -7.82 -1.22
CA GLY A 118 -13.27 -6.67 -2.10
C GLY A 118 -13.90 -6.82 -3.48
N MET A 119 -14.55 -7.95 -3.77
CA MET A 119 -15.25 -8.21 -5.03
C MET A 119 -16.33 -7.16 -5.29
N THR A 120 -16.39 -6.66 -6.51
CA THR A 120 -17.37 -5.67 -6.96
C THR A 120 -18.78 -6.28 -7.04
N CYS A 121 -19.79 -5.42 -6.99
CA CYS A 121 -21.18 -5.80 -6.73
C CYS A 121 -21.93 -6.29 -7.97
N HIS A 122 -21.22 -6.92 -8.91
CA HIS A 122 -21.85 -7.59 -10.05
C HIS A 122 -22.63 -8.83 -9.60
N GLU A 123 -22.20 -9.46 -8.51
CA GLU A 123 -22.91 -10.59 -7.90
C GLU A 123 -24.04 -10.10 -6.97
N LYS A 124 -24.96 -11.01 -6.61
CA LYS A 124 -25.91 -10.77 -5.52
C LYS A 124 -25.15 -10.57 -4.20
N PHE A 125 -25.47 -9.50 -3.49
CA PHE A 125 -24.89 -9.17 -2.19
C PHE A 125 -25.97 -8.84 -1.18
N ILE A 126 -25.58 -8.90 0.09
CA ILE A 126 -26.44 -8.71 1.25
C ILE A 126 -25.84 -7.67 2.19
N GLY A 127 -26.67 -7.13 3.08
CA GLY A 127 -26.20 -6.39 4.25
C GLY A 127 -25.95 -7.36 5.40
N ASP A 128 -24.69 -7.68 5.66
CA ASP A 128 -24.31 -8.62 6.71
C ASP A 128 -23.76 -7.89 7.95
N HIS A 129 -23.91 -8.49 9.11
CA HIS A 129 -23.54 -7.87 10.39
C HIS A 129 -22.07 -8.08 10.71
N GLN A 130 -21.41 -7.00 11.13
CA GLN A 130 -20.11 -7.05 11.76
C GLN A 130 -20.12 -6.37 13.13
N PRO A 131 -19.71 -7.06 14.20
CA PRO A 131 -19.50 -8.52 14.25
C PRO A 131 -20.79 -9.32 13.98
N PRO A 132 -20.69 -10.58 13.54
CA PRO A 132 -21.85 -11.46 13.37
C PRO A 132 -22.72 -11.55 14.63
N VAL A 133 -24.04 -11.57 14.48
CA VAL A 133 -25.01 -11.56 15.60
C VAL A 133 -24.74 -12.68 16.61
N GLN A 134 -24.40 -13.88 16.14
CA GLN A 134 -24.10 -14.99 17.04
C GLN A 134 -22.87 -14.72 17.92
N ILE A 135 -21.85 -14.03 17.40
CA ILE A 135 -20.66 -13.67 18.17
C ILE A 135 -21.04 -12.71 19.30
N ILE A 136 -21.93 -11.74 19.03
CA ILE A 136 -22.44 -10.83 20.06
C ILE A 136 -23.24 -11.59 21.13
N LYS A 137 -24.13 -12.51 20.72
CA LYS A 137 -24.90 -13.35 21.66
C LYS A 137 -23.99 -14.19 22.55
N ASP A 138 -22.99 -14.84 21.96
CA ASP A 138 -22.01 -15.65 22.69
C ASP A 138 -21.21 -14.79 23.67
N MET A 139 -20.80 -13.58 23.26
CA MET A 139 -20.07 -12.63 24.10
C MET A 139 -20.92 -12.15 25.28
N VAL A 140 -22.18 -11.76 25.05
CA VAL A 140 -23.11 -11.34 26.11
C VAL A 140 -23.34 -12.47 27.12
N ASN A 141 -23.55 -13.70 26.63
CA ASN A 141 -23.74 -14.86 27.49
C ASN A 141 -22.49 -15.19 28.32
N TYR A 142 -21.30 -15.13 27.71
CA TYR A 142 -20.03 -15.39 28.38
C TYR A 142 -19.79 -14.44 29.56
N TYR A 143 -20.06 -13.13 29.37
CA TYR A 143 -19.85 -12.12 30.41
C TYR A 143 -21.01 -11.95 31.39
N LYS A 144 -22.16 -12.61 31.16
CA LYS A 144 -23.35 -12.51 32.04
C LYS A 144 -23.03 -12.81 33.51
N LYS A 145 -22.17 -13.78 33.78
CA LYS A 145 -21.73 -14.17 35.13
C LYS A 145 -20.43 -13.51 35.60
N ARG A 146 -19.76 -12.72 34.75
CA ARG A 146 -18.41 -12.16 34.98
C ARG A 146 -18.43 -10.63 35.03
N LYS A 147 -19.29 -10.06 35.88
CA LYS A 147 -19.57 -8.60 35.93
C LYS A 147 -18.32 -7.77 36.23
N PHE A 148 -17.43 -8.23 37.11
CA PHE A 148 -16.18 -7.55 37.45
C PHE A 148 -15.26 -7.40 36.22
N ILE A 149 -15.00 -8.50 35.51
CA ILE A 149 -14.19 -8.48 34.28
C ILE A 149 -14.86 -7.58 33.22
N LEU A 150 -16.18 -7.71 33.05
CA LEU A 150 -16.94 -6.89 32.11
C LEU A 150 -16.81 -5.39 32.39
N TYR A 151 -16.78 -4.99 33.66
CA TYR A 151 -16.57 -3.61 34.07
C TYR A 151 -15.23 -3.07 33.55
N PHE A 152 -14.12 -3.78 33.79
CA PHE A 152 -12.81 -3.37 33.27
C PHE A 152 -12.76 -3.36 31.74
N LEU A 153 -13.34 -4.36 31.08
CA LEU A 153 -13.38 -4.37 29.61
C LEU A 153 -14.15 -3.18 29.03
N LYS A 154 -15.24 -2.75 29.69
CA LYS A 154 -15.95 -1.53 29.30
C LYS A 154 -15.10 -0.28 29.55
N LEU A 155 -14.43 -0.20 30.70
CA LEU A 155 -13.54 0.91 31.04
C LEU A 155 -12.43 1.09 29.99
N PHE A 156 -11.81 0.00 29.55
CA PHE A 156 -10.78 0.00 28.51
C PHE A 156 -11.32 -0.02 27.06
N LYS A 157 -12.63 0.10 26.86
CA LYS A 157 -13.29 0.03 25.53
C LYS A 157 -12.96 -1.24 24.74
N LEU A 158 -12.69 -2.34 25.44
CA LEU A 158 -12.43 -3.68 24.90
C LEU A 158 -13.70 -4.52 24.76
N TYR A 159 -14.83 -4.05 25.30
CA TYR A 159 -16.14 -4.65 25.12
C TYR A 159 -17.02 -3.75 24.25
N ASP A 160 -17.25 -4.17 23.00
CA ASP A 160 -18.16 -3.49 22.08
C ASP A 160 -19.21 -4.47 21.53
N THR A 161 -20.47 -4.05 21.61
CA THR A 161 -21.63 -4.81 21.08
C THR A 161 -22.26 -4.11 19.88
N LYS A 162 -21.73 -2.95 19.47
CA LYS A 162 -22.22 -2.20 18.33
C LYS A 162 -22.08 -3.04 17.08
N GLN A 163 -23.21 -3.27 16.42
CA GLN A 163 -23.23 -3.94 15.14
C GLN A 163 -23.38 -2.92 14.02
N ARG A 164 -22.76 -3.26 12.90
CA ARG A 164 -22.87 -2.49 11.67
C ARG A 164 -23.15 -3.41 10.51
N LEU A 165 -23.91 -2.91 9.55
CA LEU A 165 -24.10 -3.58 8.27
C LEU A 165 -23.03 -3.15 7.29
N TYR A 166 -22.39 -4.13 6.67
CA TYR A 166 -21.46 -3.96 5.58
C TYR A 166 -21.95 -4.70 4.34
N PRO A 167 -21.60 -4.24 3.13
CA PRO A 167 -21.87 -4.99 1.91
C PRO A 167 -21.02 -6.28 1.90
N GLN A 168 -21.67 -7.43 1.75
CA GLN A 168 -20.99 -8.74 1.70
C GLN A 168 -21.57 -9.58 0.56
N CYS A 169 -20.71 -10.24 -0.22
CA CYS A 169 -21.16 -11.18 -1.26
C CYS A 169 -21.69 -12.48 -0.63
N ILE A 170 -22.59 -13.17 -1.33
CA ILE A 170 -23.21 -14.42 -0.84
C ILE A 170 -22.15 -15.45 -0.45
N ARG A 171 -21.11 -15.62 -1.28
CA ARG A 171 -20.02 -16.56 -1.01
C ARG A 171 -19.33 -16.28 0.33
N CYS A 172 -18.97 -15.03 0.60
CA CYS A 172 -18.34 -14.65 1.86
C CYS A 172 -19.30 -14.80 3.04
N SER A 173 -20.60 -14.49 2.87
CA SER A 173 -21.59 -14.66 3.94
C SER A 173 -21.84 -16.13 4.30
N GLN A 174 -21.88 -17.02 3.31
CA GLN A 174 -21.98 -18.47 3.55
C GLN A 174 -20.75 -19.00 4.30
N LEU A 175 -19.54 -18.58 3.89
CA LEU A 175 -18.31 -18.93 4.58
C LEU A 175 -18.26 -18.39 6.01
N GLN A 176 -18.75 -17.17 6.24
CA GLN A 176 -18.88 -16.60 7.57
C GLN A 176 -19.85 -17.42 8.43
N SER A 177 -21.03 -17.74 7.90
CA SER A 177 -22.04 -18.54 8.59
C SER A 177 -21.50 -19.91 9.00
N ALA A 178 -20.73 -20.56 8.13
CA ALA A 178 -20.04 -21.81 8.44
C ALA A 178 -18.94 -21.62 9.51
N SER A 179 -18.10 -20.58 9.37
CA SER A 179 -17.02 -20.27 10.31
C SER A 179 -17.54 -19.96 11.72
N VAL A 180 -18.63 -19.20 11.83
CA VAL A 180 -19.30 -18.88 13.09
C VAL A 180 -19.87 -20.15 13.73
N ARG A 181 -20.61 -20.96 12.96
CA ARG A 181 -21.23 -22.21 13.45
C ARG A 181 -20.19 -23.21 13.94
N CYS A 182 -19.13 -23.42 13.17
CA CYS A 182 -18.06 -24.37 13.50
C CYS A 182 -17.02 -23.79 14.45
N LYS A 183 -17.10 -22.50 14.80
CA LYS A 183 -16.10 -21.77 15.59
C LYS A 183 -14.66 -21.86 15.04
N LYS A 184 -14.50 -22.08 13.73
CA LYS A 184 -13.19 -22.20 13.06
C LYS A 184 -12.75 -20.89 12.44
N LEU A 185 -11.45 -20.59 12.48
CA LEU A 185 -10.87 -19.45 11.75
C LEU A 185 -10.94 -19.72 10.24
N ARG A 186 -11.39 -18.73 9.47
CA ARG A 186 -11.43 -18.81 8.01
C ARG A 186 -10.94 -17.49 7.41
N LEU A 187 -9.78 -17.55 6.79
CA LEU A 187 -9.13 -16.42 6.14
C LEU A 187 -9.45 -16.40 4.65
N ILE A 188 -9.71 -15.21 4.10
CA ILE A 188 -9.95 -14.97 2.69
C ILE A 188 -8.78 -14.15 2.14
N PRO A 189 -7.97 -14.72 1.24
CA PRO A 189 -6.94 -13.96 0.54
C PRO A 189 -7.55 -13.12 -0.61
N HIS A 190 -6.81 -12.11 -1.07
CA HIS A 190 -7.32 -11.07 -1.99
C HIS A 190 -6.67 -11.06 -3.37
N TYR A 191 -6.07 -12.18 -3.77
CA TYR A 191 -5.30 -12.29 -5.03
C TYR A 191 -6.14 -12.08 -6.31
N LYS A 192 -7.47 -12.27 -6.27
CA LYS A 192 -8.36 -12.07 -7.43
C LYS A 192 -8.92 -10.65 -7.55
N THR A 193 -8.62 -9.77 -6.60
CA THR A 193 -9.27 -8.46 -6.50
C THR A 193 -8.26 -7.36 -6.74
N ILE A 194 -7.90 -7.20 -8.01
CA ILE A 194 -6.95 -6.17 -8.44
C ILE A 194 -7.64 -4.81 -8.41
N ARG A 195 -6.93 -3.81 -7.88
CA ARG A 195 -7.35 -2.40 -7.78
C ARG A 195 -6.19 -1.50 -8.18
N MET A 196 -6.47 -0.24 -8.48
CA MET A 196 -5.47 0.74 -8.91
C MET A 196 -4.22 0.80 -8.02
N PHE A 197 -4.36 0.74 -6.69
CA PHE A 197 -3.21 0.75 -5.80
C PHE A 197 -2.24 -0.44 -5.96
N HIS A 198 -2.69 -1.57 -6.52
CA HIS A 198 -1.82 -2.73 -6.79
C HIS A 198 -0.82 -2.42 -7.92
N TYR A 199 -1.11 -1.45 -8.77
CA TYR A 199 -0.21 -0.99 -9.82
C TYR A 199 0.91 -0.07 -9.27
N SER A 200 1.00 0.16 -7.96
CA SER A 200 2.08 0.94 -7.34
C SER A 200 3.47 0.37 -7.67
N SER A 201 3.62 -0.95 -7.77
CA SER A 201 4.87 -1.60 -8.19
C SER A 201 5.21 -1.30 -9.66
N ILE A 202 4.22 -1.31 -10.55
CA ILE A 202 4.42 -0.95 -11.96
C ILE A 202 4.75 0.54 -12.08
N PHE A 203 4.05 1.39 -11.34
CA PHE A 203 4.32 2.82 -11.26
C PHE A 203 5.73 3.11 -10.74
N HIS A 204 6.21 2.35 -9.75
CA HIS A 204 7.58 2.42 -9.26
C HIS A 204 8.62 2.10 -10.36
N LEU A 205 8.40 1.03 -11.12
CA LEU A 205 9.27 0.66 -12.25
C LEU A 205 9.24 1.72 -13.35
N PHE A 206 8.07 2.26 -13.66
CA PHE A 206 7.90 3.35 -14.62
C PHE A 206 8.65 4.62 -14.19
N LEU A 207 8.55 5.02 -12.92
CA LEU A 207 9.33 6.13 -12.37
C LEU A 207 10.83 5.88 -12.44
N LYS A 208 11.28 4.66 -12.12
CA LYS A 208 12.68 4.27 -12.27
C LYS A 208 13.13 4.40 -13.72
N MET A 209 12.36 3.91 -14.66
CA MET A 209 12.66 4.05 -16.09
C MET A 209 12.77 5.53 -16.45
N LEU A 210 11.71 6.33 -16.25
CA LEU A 210 11.69 7.75 -16.61
C LEU A 210 12.81 8.58 -15.97
N LEU A 211 13.10 8.37 -14.69
CA LEU A 211 14.02 9.21 -13.92
C LEU A 211 15.48 8.73 -13.96
N LEU A 212 15.73 7.45 -14.27
CA LEU A 212 17.09 6.92 -14.45
C LEU A 212 17.57 7.01 -15.90
N THR A 213 16.66 6.97 -16.88
CA THR A 213 17.05 7.25 -18.27
C THR A 213 17.29 8.75 -18.41
N ASN A 214 18.54 9.16 -18.56
CA ASN A 214 18.88 10.46 -19.11
C ASN A 214 18.34 10.52 -20.55
N TRP A 215 17.08 10.92 -20.74
CA TRP A 215 16.45 11.05 -22.07
C TRP A 215 17.25 11.94 -23.03
N LYS A 216 18.11 12.82 -22.49
CA LYS A 216 19.07 13.64 -23.27
C LYS A 216 20.27 12.88 -23.83
N GLN A 217 20.54 11.65 -23.39
CA GLN A 217 21.62 10.78 -23.87
C GLN A 217 21.11 9.61 -24.72
N ILE A 218 19.80 9.51 -24.93
CA ILE A 218 19.26 8.72 -26.05
C ILE A 218 19.57 9.53 -27.31
N ILE A 219 20.84 9.52 -27.70
CA ILE A 219 21.25 9.86 -29.05
C ILE A 219 20.47 8.89 -29.91
N PHE A 220 19.43 9.39 -30.56
CA PHE A 220 18.88 8.71 -31.71
C PHE A 220 20.08 8.41 -32.60
N TRP A 221 20.43 7.13 -32.70
CA TRP A 221 21.32 6.62 -33.73
C TRP A 221 20.55 6.78 -35.05
N ASP A 222 20.35 8.04 -35.45
CA ASP A 222 19.76 8.35 -36.71
C ASP A 222 20.85 8.25 -37.76
N LYS A 223 20.54 7.47 -38.77
CA LYS A 223 21.48 6.71 -39.59
C LYS A 223 22.10 7.56 -40.72
N ASN A 224 22.34 8.85 -40.49
CA ASN A 224 22.59 9.83 -41.56
C ASN A 224 23.75 10.80 -41.28
N SER A 225 24.92 10.30 -40.90
CA SER A 225 26.14 11.11 -40.98
C SER A 225 27.39 10.29 -41.24
N ILE A 226 27.41 9.60 -42.39
CA ILE A 226 28.65 9.26 -43.08
C ILE A 226 28.42 9.50 -44.58
N ASN A 227 28.56 10.77 -44.96
CA ASN A 227 29.18 11.18 -46.21
C ASN A 227 30.28 12.17 -45.84
#